data_AF-A0A954GRK9-F1
#
_entry.id   AF-A0A954GRK9-F1
#
_cell.length_a   1.000
_cell.length_b   1.000
_cell.length_c   1.000
_cell.angle_alpha   90.00
_cell.angle_beta   90.00
_cell.angle_gamma   90.00
#
_symmetry.space_group_name_H-M   'P 1'
#
loop_
_entity.id
_entity.type
_entity.pdbx_description
1 polymer ?
#
loop_
_entity_poly.entity_id
_entity_poly.type
_entity_poly.pdbx_seq_one_letter_code
_entity_poly.pdbx_strand_id
1 'polypeptide(L)'
;MNHHPDLTVGVIQGLGWLYLLLGVANAFWAARSLRRDGYFGQTFEKITGFEHIPKAFVWAGYSALLMMVAFAHLATHSDAADFMIRLPEWFKDSVDMVVANPISYFVFSMTLFILIVLLRNWWVEPTVAWSLLNLSVLFLCLSMTDYDFRQIVGKPDNVPIVAMLFIVAFFTWIYFSRANDNDRRIEKGLPLREKDNGGDEKILVWPDLVYTELICMVVLTVILVAWGIALQAPLEEPASAVKT
;
A
#
# COMPACT_ATOMS: atom_id res chain seq x y z
N MET A 1 -14.29 7.05 -32.63
CA MET A 1 -13.55 7.71 -31.52
C MET A 1 -14.14 7.17 -30.23
N ASN A 2 -13.36 6.51 -29.38
CA ASN A 2 -13.83 6.15 -28.05
C ASN A 2 -14.14 7.45 -27.31
N HIS A 3 -15.39 7.62 -26.87
CA HIS A 3 -15.83 8.85 -26.20
C HIS A 3 -15.18 9.04 -24.82
N HIS A 4 -14.49 8.02 -24.31
CA HIS A 4 -13.77 8.00 -23.05
C HIS A 4 -12.38 7.37 -23.27
N PRO A 5 -11.31 8.15 -23.44
CA PRO A 5 -9.97 7.60 -23.50
C PRO A 5 -9.53 7.10 -22.12
N ASP A 6 -8.96 5.89 -22.06
CA ASP A 6 -8.45 5.28 -20.82
C ASP A 6 -7.44 6.17 -20.09
N LEU A 7 -6.64 6.90 -20.86
CA LEU A 7 -5.59 7.77 -20.36
C LEU A 7 -5.72 9.19 -20.89
N THR A 8 -5.46 10.15 -20.00
CA THR A 8 -5.22 11.55 -20.34
C THR A 8 -3.82 11.93 -19.86
N VAL A 9 -3.24 12.98 -20.44
CA VAL A 9 -1.91 13.47 -20.04
C VAL A 9 -1.86 13.79 -18.54
N GLY A 10 -2.93 14.38 -17.99
CA GLY A 10 -3.00 14.69 -16.55
C GLY A 10 -2.97 13.45 -15.65
N VAL A 11 -3.57 12.33 -16.09
CA VAL A 11 -3.52 11.06 -15.33
C VAL A 11 -2.12 10.48 -15.36
N ILE A 12 -1.48 10.47 -16.53
CA ILE A 12 -0.11 9.99 -16.70
C ILE A 12 0.83 10.79 -15.78
N GLN A 13 0.74 12.12 -15.80
CA GLN A 13 1.53 12.99 -14.93
C GLN A 13 1.22 12.76 -13.44
N GLY A 14 -0.06 12.57 -13.09
CA GLY A 14 -0.48 12.23 -11.73
C GLY A 14 0.15 10.93 -11.22
N LEU A 15 0.18 9.88 -12.05
CA LEU A 15 0.85 8.61 -11.74
C LEU A 15 2.37 8.79 -11.57
N GLY A 16 2.98 9.71 -12.33
CA GLY A 16 4.38 10.08 -12.17
C GLY A 16 4.74 10.49 -10.75
N TRP A 17 3.88 11.22 -10.05
CA TRP A 17 4.08 11.56 -8.64
C TRP A 17 4.05 10.35 -7.71
N LEU A 18 3.16 9.39 -7.95
CA LEU A 18 3.10 8.15 -7.15
C LEU A 18 4.36 7.31 -7.35
N TYR A 19 4.83 7.15 -8.59
CA TYR A 19 6.10 6.48 -8.88
C TYR A 19 7.29 7.20 -8.26
N LEU A 20 7.28 8.54 -8.22
CA LEU A 20 8.33 9.33 -7.59
C LEU A 20 8.36 9.06 -6.07
N LEU A 21 7.20 9.14 -5.41
CA LEU A 21 7.08 8.85 -3.98
C LEU A 21 7.54 7.43 -3.66
N LEU A 22 7.13 6.44 -4.47
CA LEU A 22 7.55 5.06 -4.31
C LEU A 22 9.06 4.90 -4.55
N GLY A 23 9.62 5.58 -5.55
CA GLY A 23 11.05 5.60 -5.83
C GLY A 23 11.87 6.16 -4.66
N VAL A 24 11.46 7.30 -4.11
CA VAL A 24 12.06 7.92 -2.92
C VAL A 24 11.95 7.01 -1.69
N ALA A 25 10.78 6.42 -1.46
CA ALA A 25 10.57 5.48 -0.37
C ALA A 25 11.51 4.26 -0.48
N ASN A 26 11.72 3.73 -1.69
CA ASN A 26 12.67 2.64 -1.92
C ASN A 26 14.13 3.08 -1.85
N ALA A 27 14.46 4.34 -2.11
CA ALA A 27 15.79 4.87 -1.84
C ALA A 27 16.10 4.86 -0.33
N PHE A 28 15.14 5.28 0.49
CA PHE A 28 15.25 5.15 1.96
C PHE A 28 15.35 3.69 2.40
N TRP A 29 14.57 2.80 1.78
CA TRP A 29 14.66 1.38 2.05
C TRP A 29 16.03 0.79 1.67
N ALA A 30 16.59 1.17 0.52
CA ALA A 30 17.93 0.77 0.09
C ALA A 30 18.99 1.25 1.09
N ALA A 31 18.88 2.50 1.58
CA ALA A 31 19.77 3.03 2.62
C ALA A 31 19.66 2.26 3.95
N ARG A 32 18.44 1.87 4.35
CA ARG A 32 18.20 0.98 5.50
C ARG A 32 18.81 -0.41 5.26
N SER A 33 18.63 -0.96 4.06
CA SER A 33 19.12 -2.29 3.67
C SER A 33 20.64 -2.36 3.69
N LEU A 34 21.34 -1.30 3.24
CA LEU A 34 22.80 -1.18 3.32
C LEU A 34 23.32 -1.31 4.75
N ARG A 35 22.55 -0.80 5.72
CA ARG A 35 22.94 -0.79 7.14
C ARG A 35 22.53 -2.06 7.88
N ARG A 36 21.56 -2.84 7.39
CA ARG A 36 20.90 -3.91 8.18
C ARG A 36 20.87 -5.28 7.53
N ASP A 37 20.75 -5.40 6.21
CA ASP A 37 20.34 -6.67 5.57
C ASP A 37 21.53 -7.50 5.04
N GLY A 38 22.72 -6.91 4.97
CA GLY A 38 23.96 -7.57 4.56
C GLY A 38 24.04 -7.90 3.06
N TYR A 39 24.74 -9.00 2.74
CA TYR A 39 25.03 -9.44 1.39
C TYR A 39 24.12 -10.60 0.96
N PHE A 40 24.00 -10.81 -0.35
CA PHE A 40 23.37 -12.03 -0.87
C PHE A 40 24.21 -13.27 -0.53
N GLY A 41 23.54 -14.42 -0.42
CA GLY A 41 24.19 -15.69 -0.13
C GLY A 41 24.65 -16.44 -1.39
N GLN A 42 25.29 -17.58 -1.18
CA GLN A 42 25.92 -18.41 -2.23
C GLN A 42 25.00 -18.78 -3.41
N THR A 43 23.68 -18.89 -3.20
CA THR A 43 22.73 -19.20 -4.28
C THR A 43 22.69 -18.09 -5.33
N PHE A 44 22.74 -16.83 -4.91
CA PHE A 44 22.71 -15.68 -5.83
C PHE A 44 24.02 -15.57 -6.61
N GLU A 45 25.15 -15.85 -5.94
CA GLU A 45 26.48 -15.83 -6.55
C GLU A 45 26.58 -16.89 -7.65
N LYS A 46 26.03 -18.10 -7.42
CA LYS A 46 25.98 -19.17 -8.44
C LYS A 46 25.13 -18.82 -9.66
N ILE A 47 24.05 -18.03 -9.48
CA ILE A 47 23.16 -17.66 -10.58
C ILE A 47 23.73 -16.51 -11.40
N THR A 48 24.32 -15.52 -10.73
CA THR A 48 24.70 -14.25 -11.36
C THR A 48 26.20 -14.15 -11.67
N GLY A 49 27.03 -14.98 -11.04
CA GLY A 49 28.49 -14.93 -11.15
C GLY A 49 29.15 -13.77 -10.39
N PHE A 50 28.37 -12.93 -9.71
CA PHE A 50 28.88 -11.82 -8.93
C PHE A 50 28.92 -12.16 -7.45
N GLU A 51 30.10 -11.99 -6.84
CA GLU A 51 30.32 -12.21 -5.42
C GLU A 51 30.10 -10.92 -4.60
N HIS A 52 29.74 -11.07 -3.32
CA HIS A 52 29.68 -9.95 -2.36
C HIS A 52 28.75 -8.79 -2.76
N ILE A 53 27.64 -9.07 -3.44
CA ILE A 53 26.65 -8.03 -3.75
C ILE A 53 25.77 -7.73 -2.52
N PRO A 54 25.71 -6.46 -2.05
CA PRO A 54 24.82 -6.08 -0.95
C PRO A 54 23.37 -6.18 -1.40
N LYS A 55 22.46 -6.66 -0.53
CA LYS A 55 21.02 -6.77 -0.87
C LYS A 55 20.40 -5.43 -1.25
N ALA A 56 20.95 -4.35 -0.71
CA ALA A 56 20.56 -2.99 -1.06
C ALA A 56 20.78 -2.63 -2.54
N PHE A 57 21.66 -3.33 -3.26
CA PHE A 57 21.85 -3.11 -4.69
C PHE A 57 20.55 -3.31 -5.47
N VAL A 58 19.78 -4.36 -5.15
CA VAL A 58 18.48 -4.61 -5.79
C VAL A 58 17.49 -3.49 -5.48
N TRP A 59 17.44 -3.03 -4.23
CA TRP A 59 16.56 -1.93 -3.82
C TRP A 59 16.96 -0.59 -4.44
N ALA A 60 18.25 -0.33 -4.59
CA ALA A 60 18.77 0.86 -5.25
C ALA A 60 18.48 0.84 -6.76
N GLY A 61 18.70 -0.29 -7.42
CA GLY A 61 18.36 -0.47 -8.84
C GLY A 61 16.85 -0.33 -9.10
N TYR A 62 16.03 -0.95 -8.24
CA TYR A 62 14.58 -0.82 -8.31
C TYR A 62 14.11 0.62 -8.05
N SER A 63 14.66 1.30 -7.05
CA SER A 63 14.40 2.72 -6.79
C SER A 63 14.77 3.60 -8.00
N ALA A 64 15.94 3.37 -8.61
CA ALA A 64 16.36 4.08 -9.81
C ALA A 64 15.42 3.85 -10.99
N LEU A 65 14.97 2.60 -11.19
CA LEU A 65 13.98 2.26 -12.21
C LEU A 65 12.66 3.01 -11.97
N LEU A 66 12.15 3.01 -10.73
CA LEU A 66 10.93 3.75 -10.36
C LEU A 66 11.08 5.26 -10.59
N MET A 67 12.24 5.84 -10.23
CA MET A 67 12.50 7.26 -10.49
C MET A 67 12.55 7.56 -11.99
N MET A 68 13.20 6.71 -12.79
CA MET A 68 13.23 6.85 -14.24
C MET A 68 11.82 6.79 -14.83
N VAL A 69 10.99 5.84 -14.40
CA VAL A 69 9.58 5.73 -14.79
C VAL A 69 8.80 6.97 -14.36
N ALA A 70 9.01 7.46 -13.15
CA ALA A 70 8.38 8.67 -12.64
C ALA A 70 8.71 9.90 -13.50
N PHE A 71 10.00 10.11 -13.82
CA PHE A 71 10.42 11.20 -14.69
C PHE A 71 9.84 11.09 -16.08
N ALA A 72 9.79 9.88 -16.66
CA ALA A 72 9.15 9.66 -17.95
C ALA A 72 7.68 10.09 -17.94
N HIS A 73 6.92 9.73 -16.89
CA HIS A 73 5.52 10.14 -16.74
C HIS A 73 5.36 11.65 -16.57
N LEU A 74 6.18 12.27 -15.72
CA LEU A 74 6.11 13.71 -15.43
C LEU A 74 6.53 14.57 -16.63
N ALA A 75 7.47 14.09 -17.45
CA ALA A 75 7.94 14.76 -18.65
C ALA A 75 7.08 14.45 -19.89
N THR A 76 6.07 13.58 -19.77
CA THR A 76 5.20 13.24 -20.90
C THR A 76 4.29 14.42 -21.25
N HIS A 77 4.42 14.89 -22.48
CA HIS A 77 3.56 15.88 -23.11
C HIS A 77 2.95 15.39 -24.44
N SER A 78 3.29 14.16 -24.85
CA SER A 78 2.81 13.52 -26.08
C SER A 78 1.38 12.96 -25.92
N ASP A 79 0.79 12.54 -27.04
CA ASP A 79 -0.55 11.95 -27.06
C ASP A 79 -0.65 10.73 -26.13
N ALA A 80 -1.68 10.74 -25.28
CA ALA A 80 -1.92 9.65 -24.32
C ALA A 80 -2.17 8.29 -25.01
N ALA A 81 -2.53 8.31 -26.31
CA ALA A 81 -2.73 7.13 -27.13
C ALA A 81 -1.44 6.30 -27.33
N ASP A 82 -0.27 6.91 -27.23
CA ASP A 82 1.03 6.23 -27.40
C ASP A 82 1.61 5.72 -26.08
N PHE A 83 0.92 5.94 -24.96
CA PHE A 83 1.40 5.54 -23.64
C PHE A 83 1.39 4.02 -23.45
N MET A 84 2.57 3.44 -23.21
CA MET A 84 2.78 1.98 -23.23
C MET A 84 2.35 1.25 -21.95
N ILE A 85 2.36 1.91 -20.79
CA ILE A 85 2.09 1.24 -19.50
C ILE A 85 0.59 1.29 -19.23
N ARG A 86 -0.12 0.21 -19.55
CA ARG A 86 -1.56 0.07 -19.34
C ARG A 86 -1.87 -1.27 -18.70
N LEU A 87 -2.97 -1.33 -17.96
CA LEU A 87 -3.48 -2.59 -17.45
C LEU A 87 -3.84 -3.51 -18.63
N PRO A 88 -3.18 -4.68 -18.79
CA PRO A 88 -3.43 -5.55 -19.94
C PRO A 88 -4.86 -6.11 -19.94
N GLU A 89 -5.50 -6.18 -21.10
CA GLU A 89 -6.89 -6.69 -21.24
C GLU A 89 -7.02 -8.13 -20.72
N TRP A 90 -6.10 -9.02 -21.09
CA TRP A 90 -6.11 -10.41 -20.62
C TRP A 90 -6.11 -10.52 -19.08
N PHE A 91 -5.49 -9.57 -18.39
CA PHE A 91 -5.44 -9.53 -16.94
C PHE A 91 -6.78 -9.06 -16.37
N LYS A 92 -7.40 -8.04 -16.97
CA LYS A 92 -8.74 -7.57 -16.59
C LYS A 92 -9.77 -8.69 -16.72
N ASP A 93 -9.81 -9.33 -17.88
CA ASP A 93 -10.75 -10.43 -18.15
C ASP A 93 -10.59 -11.58 -17.15
N SER A 94 -9.36 -11.88 -16.75
CA SER A 94 -9.06 -12.90 -15.75
C SER A 94 -9.55 -12.52 -14.35
N VAL A 95 -9.36 -11.26 -13.95
CA VAL A 95 -9.84 -10.74 -12.67
C VAL A 95 -11.37 -10.73 -12.66
N ASP A 96 -12.00 -10.24 -13.72
CA ASP A 96 -13.46 -10.16 -13.83
C ASP A 96 -14.09 -11.55 -13.77
N MET A 97 -13.51 -12.54 -14.45
CA MET A 97 -13.99 -13.93 -14.37
C MET A 97 -13.97 -14.48 -12.94
N VAL A 98 -12.95 -14.14 -12.14
CA VAL A 98 -12.80 -14.65 -10.77
C VAL A 98 -13.62 -13.86 -9.76
N VAL A 99 -13.71 -12.53 -9.92
CA VAL A 99 -14.32 -11.62 -8.94
C VAL A 99 -15.81 -11.40 -9.21
N ALA A 100 -16.27 -11.43 -10.46
CA ALA A 100 -17.68 -11.20 -10.79
C ALA A 100 -18.60 -12.31 -10.31
N ASN A 101 -18.08 -13.53 -10.11
CA ASN A 101 -18.86 -14.64 -9.56
C ASN A 101 -18.78 -14.65 -8.02
N PRO A 102 -19.92 -14.55 -7.31
CA PRO A 102 -19.93 -14.50 -5.84
C PRO A 102 -19.32 -15.73 -5.16
N ILE A 103 -19.44 -16.91 -5.77
CA ILE A 103 -18.92 -18.17 -5.22
C ILE A 103 -17.39 -18.16 -5.27
N SER A 104 -16.80 -17.82 -6.42
CA SER A 104 -15.35 -17.74 -6.56
C SER A 104 -14.77 -16.62 -5.69
N TYR A 105 -15.44 -15.46 -5.61
CA TYR A 105 -15.04 -14.38 -4.72
C TYR A 105 -15.03 -14.80 -3.24
N PHE A 106 -16.07 -15.51 -2.79
CA PHE A 106 -16.13 -16.03 -1.42
C PHE A 106 -15.04 -17.05 -1.14
N VAL A 107 -14.83 -18.03 -2.03
CA VAL A 107 -13.78 -19.04 -1.87
C VAL A 107 -12.40 -18.38 -1.86
N PHE A 108 -12.16 -17.41 -2.75
CA PHE A 108 -10.90 -16.67 -2.82
C PHE A 108 -10.65 -15.87 -1.54
N SER A 109 -11.63 -15.13 -1.04
CA SER A 109 -11.48 -14.33 0.19
C SER A 109 -11.26 -15.20 1.43
N MET A 110 -11.98 -16.33 1.54
CA MET A 110 -11.76 -17.30 2.62
C MET A 110 -10.35 -17.93 2.55
N THR A 111 -9.91 -18.29 1.34
CA THR A 111 -8.57 -18.83 1.13
C THR A 111 -7.50 -17.81 1.50
N LEU A 112 -7.64 -16.57 1.04
CA LEU A 112 -6.74 -15.49 1.38
C LEU A 112 -6.66 -15.26 2.89
N PHE A 113 -7.81 -15.24 3.58
CA PHE A 113 -7.87 -15.12 5.03
C PHE A 113 -7.09 -16.25 5.74
N ILE A 114 -7.33 -17.50 5.35
CA ILE A 114 -6.60 -18.66 5.89
C ILE A 114 -5.10 -18.52 5.64
N LEU A 115 -4.69 -18.14 4.43
CA LEU A 115 -3.28 -17.95 4.08
C LEU A 115 -2.62 -16.84 4.91
N ILE A 116 -3.30 -15.72 5.16
CA ILE A 116 -2.78 -14.63 6.02
C ILE A 116 -2.47 -15.14 7.42
N VAL A 117 -3.32 -16.00 7.99
CA VAL A 117 -3.13 -16.58 9.32
C VAL A 117 -2.02 -17.64 9.33
N LEU A 118 -2.02 -18.55 8.36
CA LEU A 118 -1.03 -19.63 8.28
C LEU A 118 0.37 -19.12 7.98
N LEU A 119 0.49 -18.13 7.09
CA LEU A 119 1.76 -17.54 6.68
C LEU A 119 2.16 -16.34 7.54
N ARG A 120 1.55 -16.15 8.72
CA ARG A 120 1.76 -14.97 9.58
C ARG A 120 3.22 -14.65 9.87
N ASN A 121 4.08 -15.66 10.00
CA ASN A 121 5.51 -15.45 10.25
C ASN A 121 6.24 -14.91 9.03
N TRP A 122 5.83 -15.32 7.82
CA TRP A 122 6.52 -14.98 6.58
C TRP A 122 6.19 -13.57 6.10
N TRP A 123 4.91 -13.22 6.01
CA TRP A 123 4.51 -11.92 5.43
C TRP A 123 4.75 -10.73 6.38
N VAL A 124 4.91 -11.00 7.67
CA VAL A 124 5.26 -10.00 8.69
C VAL A 124 6.72 -9.54 8.57
N GLU A 125 7.62 -10.36 8.01
CA GLU A 125 9.03 -10.01 7.87
C GLU A 125 9.17 -8.66 7.13
N PRO A 126 10.01 -7.72 7.61
CA PRO A 126 10.03 -6.35 7.11
C PRO A 126 10.22 -6.26 5.59
N THR A 127 11.10 -7.10 5.02
CA THR A 127 11.37 -7.12 3.59
C THR A 127 10.19 -7.65 2.78
N VAL A 128 9.47 -8.65 3.30
CA VAL A 128 8.29 -9.21 2.63
C VAL A 128 7.15 -8.20 2.68
N ALA A 129 6.87 -7.62 3.85
CA ALA A 129 5.85 -6.60 4.02
C ALA A 129 6.13 -5.37 3.13
N TRP A 130 7.39 -4.91 3.06
CA TRP A 130 7.79 -3.82 2.18
C TRP A 130 7.58 -4.15 0.70
N SER A 131 7.89 -5.38 0.30
CA SER A 131 7.68 -5.86 -1.07
C SER A 131 6.19 -5.92 -1.42
N LEU A 132 5.36 -6.42 -0.50
CA LEU A 132 3.90 -6.48 -0.67
C LEU A 132 3.28 -5.08 -0.76
N LEU A 133 3.76 -4.12 0.03
CA LEU A 133 3.34 -2.72 -0.07
C LEU A 133 3.73 -2.11 -1.42
N ASN A 134 4.94 -2.40 -1.90
CA ASN A 134 5.35 -1.96 -3.24
C ASN A 134 4.46 -2.55 -4.32
N LEU A 135 4.19 -3.85 -4.26
CA LEU A 135 3.33 -4.54 -5.21
C LEU A 135 1.91 -3.97 -5.19
N SER A 136 1.34 -3.68 -4.02
CA SER A 136 -0.01 -3.13 -3.92
C SER A 136 -0.10 -1.70 -4.44
N VAL A 137 0.92 -0.86 -4.20
CA VAL A 137 0.99 0.49 -4.76
C VAL A 137 1.18 0.46 -6.27
N LEU A 138 2.05 -0.42 -6.79
CA LEU A 138 2.23 -0.60 -8.23
C LEU A 138 0.95 -1.11 -8.89
N PHE A 139 0.27 -2.07 -8.26
CA PHE A 139 -1.02 -2.56 -8.71
C PHE A 139 -2.04 -1.43 -8.78
N LEU A 140 -2.14 -0.60 -7.73
CA LEU A 140 -3.01 0.58 -7.75
C LEU A 140 -2.64 1.54 -8.89
N CYS A 141 -1.35 1.83 -9.11
CA CYS A 141 -0.90 2.70 -10.19
C CYS A 141 -1.29 2.15 -11.57
N LEU A 142 -1.17 0.83 -11.77
CA LEU A 142 -1.62 0.17 -13.00
C LEU A 142 -3.14 0.20 -13.14
N SER A 143 -3.90 -0.07 -12.08
CA SER A 143 -5.37 -0.02 -12.10
C SER A 143 -5.90 1.38 -12.40
N MET A 144 -5.20 2.43 -11.98
CA MET A 144 -5.55 3.82 -12.32
C MET A 144 -5.39 4.18 -13.81
N THR A 145 -4.75 3.31 -14.60
CA THR A 145 -4.72 3.46 -16.07
C THR A 145 -6.01 3.02 -16.75
N ASP A 146 -6.87 2.29 -16.03
CA ASP A 146 -8.20 1.91 -16.49
C ASP A 146 -9.21 3.04 -16.24
N TYR A 147 -10.05 3.35 -17.23
CA TYR A 147 -11.02 4.43 -17.12
C TYR A 147 -12.07 4.14 -16.04
N ASP A 148 -12.70 2.97 -16.08
CA ASP A 148 -13.83 2.62 -15.22
C ASP A 148 -13.40 2.53 -13.76
N PHE A 149 -12.28 1.86 -13.49
CA PHE A 149 -11.69 1.80 -12.15
C PHE A 149 -11.42 3.21 -11.60
N ARG A 150 -10.78 4.08 -12.38
CA ARG A 150 -10.45 5.45 -11.99
C ARG A 150 -11.69 6.30 -11.73
N GLN A 151 -12.76 6.13 -12.51
CA GLN A 151 -14.03 6.84 -12.28
C GLN A 151 -14.70 6.39 -10.98
N ILE A 152 -14.51 5.14 -10.56
CA ILE A 152 -15.04 4.65 -9.29
C ILE A 152 -14.19 5.17 -8.14
N VAL A 153 -12.89 4.89 -8.13
CA VAL A 153 -12.03 5.21 -6.96
C VAL A 153 -11.73 6.70 -6.82
N GLY A 154 -11.82 7.46 -7.91
CA GLY A 154 -11.59 8.91 -7.93
C GLY A 154 -12.76 9.74 -7.42
N LYS A 155 -13.93 9.14 -7.12
CA LYS A 155 -15.04 9.88 -6.52
C LYS A 155 -14.64 10.38 -5.13
N PRO A 156 -14.99 11.62 -4.74
CA PRO A 156 -14.57 12.21 -3.46
C PRO A 156 -14.88 11.36 -2.23
N ASP A 157 -16.02 10.67 -2.22
CA ASP A 157 -16.49 9.74 -1.18
C ASP A 157 -15.78 8.38 -1.19
N ASN A 158 -15.18 7.98 -2.31
CA ASN A 158 -14.44 6.73 -2.44
C ASN A 158 -12.94 6.85 -2.10
N VAL A 159 -12.37 8.06 -2.14
CA VAL A 159 -10.96 8.28 -1.74
C VAL A 159 -10.66 7.78 -0.31
N PRO A 160 -11.50 8.03 0.71
CA PRO A 160 -11.31 7.45 2.05
C PRO A 160 -11.34 5.92 2.06
N ILE A 161 -12.15 5.29 1.21
CA ILE A 161 -12.24 3.81 1.13
C ILE A 161 -10.91 3.24 0.63
N VAL A 162 -10.32 3.85 -0.40
CA VAL A 162 -8.99 3.44 -0.90
C VAL A 162 -7.93 3.60 0.20
N ALA A 163 -7.93 4.72 0.93
CA ALA A 163 -7.00 4.93 2.04
C ALA A 163 -7.20 3.88 3.16
N MET A 164 -8.45 3.54 3.47
CA MET A 164 -8.80 2.53 4.47
C MET A 164 -8.20 1.15 4.14
N LEU A 165 -8.15 0.75 2.87
CA LEU A 165 -7.55 -0.52 2.46
C LEU A 165 -6.08 -0.63 2.92
N PHE A 166 -5.29 0.44 2.74
CA PHE A 166 -3.89 0.48 3.17
C PHE A 166 -3.75 0.58 4.69
N ILE A 167 -4.60 1.38 5.35
CA ILE A 167 -4.58 1.55 6.80
C ILE A 167 -4.92 0.24 7.51
N VAL A 168 -5.98 -0.44 7.07
CA VAL A 168 -6.38 -1.74 7.62
C VAL A 168 -5.26 -2.76 7.42
N ALA A 169 -4.71 -2.88 6.20
CA ALA A 169 -3.59 -3.78 5.94
C ALA A 169 -2.38 -3.48 6.83
N PHE A 170 -2.06 -2.20 7.05
CA PHE A 170 -0.98 -1.77 7.94
C PHE A 170 -1.22 -2.16 9.40
N PHE A 171 -2.42 -1.92 9.94
CA PHE A 171 -2.73 -2.33 11.31
C PHE A 171 -2.81 -3.85 11.47
N THR A 172 -3.29 -4.58 10.46
CA THR A 172 -3.23 -6.04 10.42
C THR A 172 -1.78 -6.53 10.44
N TRP A 173 -0.89 -5.90 9.67
CA TRP A 173 0.55 -6.20 9.71
C TRP A 173 1.15 -5.95 11.10
N ILE A 174 0.85 -4.80 11.72
CA ILE A 174 1.31 -4.50 13.08
C ILE A 174 0.81 -5.57 14.05
N TYR A 175 -0.48 -5.92 13.99
CA TYR A 175 -1.09 -6.91 14.86
C TYR A 175 -0.31 -8.24 14.82
N PHE A 176 -0.12 -8.81 13.62
CA PHE A 176 0.60 -10.07 13.49
C PHE A 176 2.10 -9.92 13.82
N SER A 177 2.70 -8.77 13.53
CA SER A 177 4.07 -8.46 13.92
C SER A 177 4.26 -8.52 15.44
N ARG A 178 3.36 -7.91 16.20
CA ARG A 178 3.39 -7.95 17.66
C ARG A 178 3.03 -9.33 18.21
N ALA A 179 2.04 -10.00 17.61
CA ALA A 179 1.64 -11.35 18.03
C ALA A 179 2.80 -12.34 17.88
N ASN A 180 3.48 -12.35 16.73
CA ASN A 180 4.61 -13.24 16.48
C ASN A 180 5.82 -12.91 17.37
N ASP A 181 6.08 -11.63 17.67
CA ASP A 181 7.14 -11.26 18.63
C ASP A 181 6.81 -11.78 20.04
N ASN A 182 5.56 -11.64 20.46
CA ASN A 182 5.09 -12.15 21.75
C ASN A 182 5.13 -13.68 21.83
N ASP A 183 4.72 -14.41 20.78
CA ASP A 183 4.88 -15.87 20.71
C ASP A 183 6.34 -16.28 20.94
N ARG A 184 7.29 -15.65 20.22
CA ARG A 184 8.73 -15.92 20.36
C ARG A 184 9.28 -15.55 21.74
N ARG A 185 8.73 -14.52 22.40
CA ARG A 185 9.10 -14.12 23.77
C ARG A 185 8.62 -15.16 24.78
N ILE A 186 7.37 -15.61 24.66
CA ILE A 186 6.78 -16.66 25.52
C ILE A 186 7.60 -17.94 25.43
N GLU A 187 7.97 -18.38 24.22
CA GLU A 187 8.82 -19.57 24.00
C GLU A 187 10.18 -19.46 24.71
N LYS A 188 10.73 -18.25 24.83
CA LYS A 188 11.99 -17.98 25.52
C LYS A 188 11.84 -17.73 27.01
N GLY A 189 10.62 -17.80 27.55
CA GLY A 189 10.33 -17.45 28.95
C GLY A 189 10.52 -15.96 29.26
N LEU A 190 10.50 -15.09 28.25
CA LEU A 190 10.64 -13.65 28.41
C LEU A 190 9.27 -12.98 28.63
N PRO A 191 9.22 -11.83 29.32
CA PRO A 191 8.00 -11.05 29.41
C PRO A 191 7.52 -10.60 28.03
N LEU A 192 6.19 -10.45 27.90
CA LEU A 192 5.57 -9.85 26.71
C LEU A 192 6.17 -8.47 26.44
N ARG A 193 6.24 -8.08 25.18
CA ARG A 193 6.85 -6.81 24.76
C ARG A 193 6.22 -5.60 25.44
N GLU A 194 4.92 -5.69 25.71
CA GLU A 194 4.17 -4.66 26.41
C GLU A 194 4.61 -4.50 27.87
N LYS A 195 5.12 -5.56 28.52
CA LYS A 195 5.57 -5.54 29.91
C LYS A 195 7.04 -5.17 30.09
N ASP A 196 7.88 -5.55 29.13
CA ASP A 196 9.34 -5.45 29.16
C ASP A 196 9.86 -4.01 29.35
N ASN A 197 9.10 -3.01 28.85
CA ASN A 197 9.46 -1.59 28.90
C ASN A 197 8.67 -0.79 29.96
N GLY A 198 8.37 -1.40 31.11
CA GLY A 198 7.63 -0.74 32.19
C GLY A 198 6.12 -0.58 31.91
N GLY A 199 5.55 -1.31 30.96
CA GLY A 199 4.11 -1.18 30.64
C GLY A 199 3.15 -1.79 31.66
N ASP A 200 3.66 -2.39 32.75
CA ASP A 200 2.84 -2.67 33.95
C ASP A 200 2.69 -1.41 34.83
N GLU A 201 3.42 -0.32 34.55
CA GLU A 201 3.25 0.97 35.23
C GLU A 201 1.94 1.63 34.82
N LYS A 202 1.05 1.82 35.81
CA LYS A 202 -0.21 2.52 35.58
C LYS A 202 0.08 4.00 35.42
N ILE A 203 -0.12 4.51 34.20
CA ILE A 203 -0.10 5.94 33.91
C ILE A 203 -1.39 6.60 34.41
N LEU A 204 -1.30 7.88 34.77
CA LEU A 204 -2.48 8.62 35.22
C LEU A 204 -3.36 8.97 34.03
N VAL A 205 -4.67 8.77 34.17
CA VAL A 205 -5.65 9.21 33.14
C VAL A 205 -5.56 10.73 32.99
N TRP A 206 -5.55 11.43 34.11
CA TRP A 206 -5.29 12.86 34.17
C TRP A 206 -3.99 13.10 34.92
N PRO A 207 -3.04 13.86 34.37
CA PRO A 207 -3.16 14.63 33.13
C PRO A 207 -2.68 13.90 31.86
N ASP A 208 -2.00 12.76 32.02
CA ASP A 208 -1.13 12.20 30.97
C ASP A 208 -1.90 11.72 29.74
N LEU A 209 -2.94 10.90 29.93
CA LEU A 209 -3.73 10.40 28.80
C LEU A 209 -4.54 11.53 28.14
N VAL A 210 -5.28 12.30 28.94
CA VAL A 210 -6.18 13.35 28.44
C VAL A 210 -5.44 14.41 27.61
N TYR A 211 -4.22 14.79 27.99
CA TYR A 211 -3.45 15.75 27.18
C TYR A 211 -3.12 15.20 25.79
N THR A 212 -2.69 13.94 25.70
CA THR A 212 -2.39 13.34 24.39
C THR A 212 -3.65 13.14 23.55
N GLU A 213 -4.76 12.75 24.16
CA GLU A 213 -6.05 12.62 23.47
C GLU A 213 -6.56 13.96 22.93
N LEU A 214 -6.46 15.04 23.72
CA LEU A 214 -6.82 16.38 23.25
C LEU A 214 -5.99 16.80 22.04
N ILE A 215 -4.68 16.57 22.06
CA ILE A 215 -3.79 16.84 20.91
C ILE A 215 -4.24 16.03 19.69
N CYS A 216 -4.50 14.72 19.86
CA CYS A 216 -4.99 13.86 18.79
C CYS A 216 -6.33 14.37 18.22
N MET A 217 -7.28 14.76 19.06
CA MET A 217 -8.57 15.31 18.61
C MET A 217 -8.40 16.61 17.82
N VAL A 218 -7.55 17.53 18.27
CA VAL A 218 -7.26 18.77 17.55
C VAL A 218 -6.64 18.48 16.19
N VAL A 219 -5.64 17.59 16.14
CA VAL A 219 -4.99 17.20 14.88
C VAL A 219 -6.00 16.54 13.93
N LEU A 220 -6.80 15.59 14.41
CA LEU A 220 -7.84 14.94 13.60
C LEU A 220 -8.87 15.94 13.09
N THR A 221 -9.28 16.90 13.92
CA THR A 221 -10.21 17.96 13.51
C THR A 221 -9.63 18.81 12.39
N VAL A 222 -8.35 19.23 12.50
CA VAL A 222 -7.68 19.99 11.44
C VAL A 222 -7.60 19.19 10.14
N ILE A 223 -7.26 17.90 10.23
CA ILE A 223 -7.21 17.01 9.06
C ILE A 223 -8.59 16.87 8.42
N LEU A 224 -9.65 16.63 9.21
CA LEU A 224 -11.01 16.47 8.71
C LEU A 224 -11.56 17.76 8.10
N VAL A 225 -11.25 18.92 8.67
CA VAL A 225 -11.61 20.23 8.09
C VAL A 225 -10.89 20.45 6.76
N ALA A 226 -9.58 20.23 6.71
CA ALA A 226 -8.81 20.36 5.47
C ALA A 226 -9.33 19.40 4.39
N TRP A 227 -9.70 18.17 4.79
CA TRP A 227 -10.31 17.18 3.90
C TRP A 227 -11.66 17.65 3.36
N GLY A 228 -12.57 18.12 4.23
CA GLY A 228 -13.89 18.60 3.81
C GLY A 228 -13.84 19.80 2.87
N ILE A 229 -12.76 20.60 2.92
CA ILE A 229 -12.50 21.68 1.98
C ILE A 229 -11.96 21.14 0.65
N ALA A 230 -11.01 20.19 0.69
CA ALA A 230 -10.33 19.68 -0.49
C ALA A 230 -11.18 18.72 -1.34
N LEU A 231 -11.99 17.88 -0.70
CA LEU A 231 -12.82 16.84 -1.34
C LEU A 231 -14.28 17.02 -0.91
N GLN A 232 -15.04 17.72 -1.74
CA GLN A 232 -16.46 17.95 -1.50
C GLN A 232 -17.26 16.69 -1.83
N ALA A 233 -18.10 16.26 -0.89
CA ALA A 233 -18.98 15.12 -1.10
C ALA A 233 -19.95 15.41 -2.25
N PRO A 234 -20.14 14.46 -3.19
CA PRO A 234 -21.14 14.60 -4.23
C PRO A 234 -22.55 14.64 -3.61
N LEU A 235 -23.46 15.38 -4.25
CA LEU A 235 -24.87 15.36 -3.88
C LEU A 235 -25.52 14.10 -4.48
N GLU A 236 -26.13 13.29 -3.62
CA GLU A 236 -26.93 12.13 -4.05
C GLU A 236 -28.26 12.55 -4.67
N GLU A 237 -28.86 11.67 -5.47
CA GLU A 237 -30.17 11.93 -6.07
C GLU A 237 -31.23 12.20 -4.98
N PRO A 238 -32.17 13.15 -5.21
CA PRO A 238 -33.25 13.38 -4.27
C PRO A 238 -34.10 12.11 -4.12
N ALA A 239 -34.57 11.86 -2.90
CA ALA A 239 -35.39 10.69 -2.60
C ALA A 239 -36.58 10.59 -3.57
N SER A 240 -36.72 9.42 -4.21
CA SER A 240 -37.80 9.11 -5.16
C SER A 240 -38.58 7.90 -4.68
N ALA A 241 -39.90 8.01 -4.64
CA ALA A 241 -40.78 6.88 -4.30
C ALA A 241 -40.90 5.85 -5.44
N VAL A 242 -40.31 6.13 -6.62
CA VAL A 242 -40.50 5.35 -7.85
C VAL A 242 -39.19 4.74 -8.38
N LYS A 243 -38.04 5.08 -7.77
CA LYS A 243 -36.74 4.49 -8.08
C LYS A 243 -36.14 3.93 -6.79
N THR A 244 -35.85 2.62 -6.78
CA THR A 244 -35.14 1.91 -5.71
C THR A 244 -33.73 1.57 -6.15
#